data_AF-A0A1A1X7B9-F1
#
_entry.id   AF-A0A1A1X7B9-F1
#
_cell.length_a   1.000
_cell.length_b   1.000
_cell.length_c   1.000
_cell.angle_alpha   90.00
_cell.angle_beta   90.00
_cell.angle_gamma   90.00
#
_symmetry.space_group_name_H-M   'P 1'
#
loop_
_entity.id
_entity.type
_entity.pdbx_description
1 polymer ?
#
loop_
_entity_poly.entity_id
_entity_poly.type
_entity_poly.pdbx_seq_one_letter_code
_entity_poly.pdbx_strand_id
1 'polypeptide(L)' 'MRASISEPDGTTIELHRRHDNVITISRAVAGSRVTLTLEPALAQLLVDHINDLLEGEQHDMDW' A
#
# COMPACT_ATOMS: atom_id res chain seq x y z
N MET A 1 -2.77 11.15 2.42
CA MET A 1 -2.81 10.04 3.41
C MET A 1 -1.44 9.37 3.42
N ARG A 2 -0.88 9.04 4.59
CA ARG A 2 0.43 8.36 4.70
C ARG A 2 0.28 7.15 5.63
N ALA A 3 0.83 6.02 5.22
CA ALA A 3 0.94 4.82 6.03
C ALA A 3 2.38 4.31 5.97
N SER A 4 2.84 3.67 7.05
CA SER A 4 4.19 3.09 7.11
C SER A 4 4.19 1.82 7.95
N ILE A 5 4.93 0.82 7.49
CA ILE A 5 5.16 -0.43 8.21
C ILE A 5 6.68 -0.63 8.27
N SER A 6 7.18 -1.02 9.43
CA SER A 6 8.60 -1.36 9.62
C SER A 6 8.71 -2.82 10.02
N GLU A 7 9.60 -3.54 9.35
CA GLU A 7 9.90 -4.95 9.61
C GLU A 7 11.09 -5.07 10.57
N PRO A 8 11.20 -6.19 11.33
CA PRO A 8 12.30 -6.41 12.28
C PRO A 8 13.70 -6.40 11.65
N ASP A 9 13.80 -6.65 10.34
CA ASP A 9 15.05 -6.61 9.58
C ASP A 9 15.53 -5.17 9.26
N GLY A 10 14.79 -4.16 9.72
CA GLY A 10 15.05 -2.75 9.45
C GLY A 10 14.48 -2.24 8.13
N THR A 11 13.78 -3.09 7.36
CA THR A 11 13.03 -2.68 6.18
C THR A 11 11.90 -1.75 6.59
N THR A 12 11.71 -0.65 5.87
CA THR A 12 10.53 0.21 6.03
C THR A 12 9.80 0.36 4.71
N ILE A 13 8.49 0.13 4.72
CA ILE A 13 7.60 0.33 3.59
C ILE A 13 6.73 1.56 3.90
N GLU A 14 6.78 2.56 3.02
CA GLU A 14 5.98 3.78 3.12
C GLU A 14 5.00 3.87 1.95
N LEU A 15 3.74 4.12 2.25
CA LEU A 15 2.72 4.47 1.26
C LEU A 15 2.32 5.93 1.43
N HIS A 16 2.28 6.66 0.32
CA HIS A 16 1.85 8.04 0.29
C HIS A 16 0.88 8.26 -0.87
N ARG A 17 -0.35 8.67 -0.54
CA ARG A 17 -1.33 9.17 -1.51
C ARG A 17 -1.25 10.68 -1.56
N ARG A 18 -0.90 11.20 -2.74
CA ARG A 18 -0.84 12.62 -3.08
C ARG A 18 -2.24 13.19 -3.39
N HIS A 19 -2.33 14.51 -3.53
CA HIS A 19 -3.59 15.21 -3.83
C HIS A 19 -4.13 14.94 -5.25
N ASP A 20 -3.28 14.50 -6.16
CA ASP A 20 -3.57 14.15 -7.56
C ASP A 20 -3.94 12.66 -7.71
N ASN A 21 -4.26 11.98 -6.60
CA ASN A 21 -4.55 10.54 -6.53
C ASN A 21 -3.42 9.61 -6.96
N VAL A 22 -2.21 10.13 -7.18
CA VAL A 22 -1.01 9.32 -7.36
C VAL A 22 -0.65 8.64 -6.04
N ILE A 23 -0.37 7.34 -6.10
CA ILE A 23 0.14 6.57 -4.97
C ILE A 23 1.63 6.30 -5.18
N THR A 24 2.42 6.62 -4.17
CA THR A 24 3.85 6.29 -4.12
C THR A 24 4.07 5.24 -3.04
N ILE A 25 4.70 4.13 -3.41
CA ILE A 25 5.14 3.07 -2.50
C ILE A 25 6.66 3.11 -2.46
N SER A 26 7.24 3.30 -1.28
CA SER A 26 8.70 3.29 -1.09
C SER A 26 9.10 2.17 -0.16
N ARG A 27 10.13 1.41 -0.52
CA ARG A 27 10.79 0.44 0.36
C ARG A 27 12.22 0.91 0.63
N ALA A 28 12.56 1.08 1.89
CA ALA A 28 13.92 1.38 2.35
C ALA A 28 14.53 0.14 2.99
N VAL A 29 15.73 -0.26 2.54
CA VAL A 29 16.50 -1.39 3.07
C VAL A 29 17.96 -0.98 3.18
N ALA A 30 18.52 -0.99 4.39
CA ALA A 30 19.96 -0.79 4.64
C ALA A 30 20.62 0.37 3.85
N GLY A 31 19.95 1.54 3.81
CA GLY A 31 20.44 2.74 3.11
C GLY A 31 20.10 2.81 1.62
N SER A 32 19.52 1.76 1.04
CA SER A 32 18.92 1.77 -0.30
C SER A 32 17.43 2.10 -0.23
N ARG A 33 16.91 2.85 -1.21
CA ARG A 33 15.49 3.17 -1.33
C ARG A 33 15.00 2.86 -2.74
N VAL A 34 13.98 2.02 -2.85
CA VAL A 34 13.25 1.76 -4.08
C VAL A 34 11.89 2.45 -3.98
N THR A 35 11.52 3.22 -5.00
CA THR A 35 10.23 3.92 -5.03
C THR A 35 9.49 3.57 -6.31
N LEU A 36 8.25 3.11 -6.15
CA LEU A 36 7.28 2.86 -7.21
C LEU A 36 6.22 3.94 -7.18
N THR A 37 5.88 4.49 -8.35
CA THR A 37 4.82 5.48 -8.52
C THR A 37 3.74 4.88 -9.40
N LEU A 38 2.51 4.85 -8.88
CA LEU A 38 1.34 4.33 -9.54
C LEU A 38 0.53 5.50 -10.09
N GLU A 39 0.22 5.46 -11.39
CA GLU A 39 -0.70 6.41 -11.99
C GLU A 39 -2.10 6.28 -11.36
N PRO A 40 -2.92 7.35 -11.38
CA PRO A 40 -4.19 7.37 -10.66
C PRO A 40 -5.15 6.21 -11.00
N ALA A 41 -5.22 5.79 -12.27
CA ALA A 41 -6.08 4.68 -12.69
C ALA A 41 -5.64 3.34 -12.09
N LEU A 42 -4.33 3.07 -12.07
CA LEU A 42 -3.78 1.84 -11.50
C LEU A 42 -3.84 1.87 -9.96
N ALA A 43 -3.65 3.05 -9.37
CA ALA A 43 -3.84 3.28 -7.94
C ALA A 43 -5.28 2.97 -7.51
N GLN A 44 -6.28 3.39 -8.30
CA GLN A 44 -7.68 3.09 -8.02
C GLN A 44 -7.96 1.58 -8.12
N LEU A 45 -7.48 0.91 -9.18
CA LEU A 45 -7.64 -0.54 -9.32
C LEU A 45 -7.04 -1.32 -8.15
N LEU A 46 -5.86 -0.90 -7.66
CA LEU A 46 -5.23 -1.50 -6.48
C LEU A 46 -6.09 -1.34 -5.22
N VAL A 47 -6.68 -0.16 -5.02
CA VAL A 47 -7.57 0.10 -3.87
C VAL A 47 -8.82 -0.77 -3.96
N ASP A 48 -9.42 -0.87 -5.14
CA ASP A 48 -10.63 -1.68 -5.36
C ASP A 48 -10.34 -3.16 -5.04
N HIS A 49 -9.24 -3.72 -5.56
CA HIS A 49 -8.82 -5.09 -5.24
C HIS A 49 -8.54 -5.31 -3.74
N ILE A 50 -7.96 -4.33 -3.05
CA ILE A 50 -7.71 -4.44 -1.60
C ILE A 50 -9.04 -4.45 -0.84
N ASN A 51 -10.00 -3.61 -1.22
CA ASN A 51 -11.31 -3.60 -0.57
C ASN A 51 -12.05 -4.92 -0.81
N ASP A 52 -12.02 -5.45 -2.05
CA ASP A 52 -12.63 -6.75 -2.37
C ASP A 52 -12.04 -7.88 -1.49
N LEU A 53 -10.73 -7.87 -1.25
CA LEU A 53 -10.07 -8.84 -0.36
C LEU A 53 -10.53 -8.69 1.09
N LEU A 54 -10.59 -7.46 1.60
CA LEU A 54 -10.99 -7.18 2.99
C LEU A 54 -12.47 -7.50 3.23
N GLU A 55 -13.33 -7.26 2.24
CA GLU A 55 -14.76 -7.60 2.29
C GLU A 55 -14.98 -9.11 2.17
N GLY A 56 -14.19 -9.80 1.35
CA GLY A 56 -14.21 -11.26 1.23
C GLY A 56 -13.80 -11.98 2.52
N GLU A 57 -12.78 -11.49 3.23
CA GLU A 57 -12.33 -12.04 4.51
C GLU A 57 -13.35 -11.87 5.66
N GLN A 58 -14.28 -10.91 5.55
CA GLN A 58 -15.32 -10.71 6.56
C GLN A 58 -16.45 -11.74 6.48
N HIS A 59 -16.65 -12.41 5.34
CA HIS A 59 -17.76 -13.34 5.14
C HIS A 59 -17.52 -14.73 5.75
N ASP A 60 -16.29 -15.08 6.09
CA ASP A 60 -15.92 -16.41 6.62
C ASP A 60 -15.94 -16.51 8.17
N MET A 61 -16.28 -15.41 8.86
CA MET A 61 -16.26 -15.31 10.34
C MET A 61 -17.66 -15.22 10.97
N ASP A 62 -18.73 -15.40 10.17
CA ASP A 62 -20.11 -15.46 10.64
C ASP A 62 -20.58 -16.93 10.72
N TRP A 63 -20.22 -17.65 11.80
CA TRP A 63 -20.84 -18.92 12.21
C TRP A 63 -20.94 -19.04 13.73
#